data_AF-A0A832HNA4-F1
#
_entry.id   AF-A0A832HNA4-F1
#
_cell.length_a   1.000
_cell.length_b   1.000
_cell.length_c   1.000
_cell.angle_alpha   90.00
_cell.angle_beta   90.00
_cell.angle_gamma   90.00
#
_symmetry.space_group_name_H-M   'P 1'
#
loop_
_entity.id
_entity.type
_entity.pdbx_description
1 polymer ?
#
loop_
_entity_poly.entity_id
_entity_poly.type
_entity_poly.pdbx_seq_one_letter_code
_entity_poly.pdbx_strand_id
1 'polypeptide(L)'
;MNSGTIDPGLERMVLAVHRRNGGTLENVDARLRLLDPKLKIDSLDLAEIMVAIEREYGASPFDAAPPPRTWGDVSEWVVGRRKTR
;
A
#
# COMPACT_ATOMS: atom_id res chain seq x y z
N MET A 1 -9.42 1.30 15.81
CA MET A 1 -8.01 1.58 16.13
C MET A 1 -7.21 0.81 15.09
N ASN A 2 -6.69 1.49 14.05
CA ASN A 2 -5.89 0.84 13.02
C ASN A 2 -4.69 0.21 13.72
N SER A 3 -4.54 -1.10 13.58
CA SER A 3 -3.37 -1.80 14.07
C SER A 3 -2.18 -1.17 13.34
N GLY A 4 -1.24 -0.57 14.06
CA GLY A 4 -0.12 0.19 13.48
C GLY A 4 0.90 -0.65 12.70
N THR A 5 0.45 -1.77 12.13
CA THR A 5 1.22 -2.80 11.47
C THR A 5 0.75 -2.95 10.03
N ILE A 6 1.70 -2.90 9.10
CA ILE A 6 1.46 -3.14 7.69
C ILE A 6 1.47 -4.65 7.41
N ASP A 7 0.62 -5.11 6.49
CA ASP A 7 0.68 -6.46 5.98
C ASP A 7 2.05 -6.75 5.36
N PRO A 8 2.76 -7.82 5.76
CA PRO A 8 4.10 -8.10 5.25
C PRO A 8 4.16 -8.31 3.74
N GLY A 9 3.08 -8.80 3.11
CA GLY A 9 3.00 -8.95 1.66
C GLY A 9 2.90 -7.61 0.95
N LEU A 10 2.02 -6.74 1.45
CA LEU A 10 1.89 -5.37 0.98
C LEU A 10 3.20 -4.60 1.15
N GLU A 11 3.84 -4.67 2.32
CA GLU A 11 5.11 -3.99 2.58
C GLU A 11 6.18 -4.43 1.58
N ARG A 12 6.34 -5.75 1.35
CA ARG A 12 7.27 -6.25 0.33
C ARG A 12 6.97 -5.72 -1.07
N MET A 13 5.70 -5.61 -1.44
CA MET A 13 5.28 -5.06 -2.73
C MET A 13 5.66 -3.58 -2.86
N VAL A 14 5.34 -2.76 -1.85
CA VAL A 14 5.68 -1.34 -1.81
C VAL A 14 7.18 -1.14 -1.93
N LEU A 15 7.97 -1.84 -1.11
CA LEU A 15 9.42 -1.75 -1.11
C LEU A 15 10.04 -2.29 -2.42
N ALA A 16 9.42 -3.27 -3.07
CA ALA A 16 9.89 -3.76 -4.37
C ALA A 16 9.68 -2.73 -5.47
N VAL A 17 8.50 -2.11 -5.54
CA VAL A 17 8.20 -1.05 -6.52
C VAL A 17 9.11 0.15 -6.30
N HIS A 18 9.16 0.66 -5.06
CA HIS A 18 9.95 1.85 -4.75
C HIS A 18 11.44 1.65 -5.04
N ARG A 19 12.02 0.48 -4.71
CA ARG A 19 13.42 0.17 -5.05
C ARG A 19 13.65 0.06 -6.56
N ARG A 20 12.69 -0.51 -7.31
CA ARG A 20 12.76 -0.56 -8.77
C ARG A 20 12.83 0.85 -9.38
N ASN A 21 12.17 1.82 -8.76
CA ASN A 21 12.14 3.21 -9.19
C ASN A 21 13.31 4.05 -8.62
N GLY A 22 14.32 3.41 -8.02
CA GLY A 22 15.53 4.06 -7.51
C GLY A 22 15.44 4.56 -6.07
N GLY A 23 14.36 4.22 -5.38
CA GLY A 23 14.11 4.59 -4.00
C GLY A 23 14.90 3.77 -2.97
N THR A 24 14.98 4.30 -1.75
CA THR A 24 15.77 3.73 -0.64
C THR A 24 14.93 3.45 0.61
N LEU A 25 13.61 3.48 0.51
CA LEU A 25 12.73 3.11 1.63
C LEU A 25 13.00 1.67 2.06
N GLU A 26 13.12 1.45 3.37
CA GLU A 26 13.38 0.12 3.96
C GLU A 26 12.16 -0.48 4.67
N ASN A 27 11.23 0.38 5.10
CA ASN A 27 10.01 0.00 5.80
C ASN A 27 8.89 1.00 5.51
N VAL A 28 7.64 0.58 5.69
CA VAL A 28 6.47 1.44 5.47
C VAL A 28 5.75 1.68 6.79
N ASP A 29 5.65 2.94 7.22
CA ASP A 29 4.84 3.28 8.41
C ASP A 29 3.36 3.33 8.02
N ALA A 30 2.58 2.36 8.52
CA ALA A 30 1.16 2.21 8.27
C ALA A 30 0.33 3.47 8.65
N ARG A 31 0.82 4.32 9.55
CA ARG A 31 0.10 5.52 10.02
C ARG A 31 0.24 6.69 9.06
N LEU A 32 1.23 6.65 8.16
CA LEU A 32 1.49 7.75 7.23
C LEU A 32 0.49 7.73 6.07
N ARG A 33 0.23 8.94 5.54
CA ARG A 33 -0.55 9.09 4.32
C ARG A 33 0.18 8.45 3.14
N LEU A 34 -0.58 8.06 2.12
CA LEU A 34 -0.04 7.35 0.94
C LEU A 34 1.15 8.06 0.28
N LEU A 35 1.06 9.39 0.17
CA LEU A 35 2.10 10.27 -0.38
C LEU A 35 2.75 11.15 0.71
N ASP A 36 2.88 10.63 1.94
CA ASP A 36 3.61 11.35 2.98
C ASP A 36 5.08 11.54 2.56
N PRO A 37 5.63 12.77 2.60
CA PRO A 37 7.00 13.03 2.17
C PRO A 37 8.07 12.19 2.87
N LYS A 38 7.81 11.72 4.10
CA LYS A 38 8.75 10.86 4.84
C LYS A 38 8.98 9.50 4.16
N LEU A 39 7.99 9.02 3.41
CA LEU A 39 8.09 7.76 2.68
C LEU A 39 8.87 7.90 1.38
N LYS A 40 9.02 9.13 0.86
CA LYS A 40 9.62 9.43 -0.45
C LYS A 40 8.97 8.66 -1.62
N ILE A 41 7.75 8.18 -1.42
CA ILE A 41 6.92 7.55 -2.45
C ILE A 41 6.30 8.67 -3.27
N ASP A 42 6.52 8.65 -4.58
CA ASP A 42 5.91 9.59 -5.50
C ASP A 42 4.61 9.05 -6.13
N SER A 43 4.00 9.84 -7.01
CA SER A 43 2.77 9.44 -7.69
C SER A 43 2.94 8.25 -8.64
N LEU A 44 4.13 8.07 -9.22
CA LEU A 44 4.42 6.94 -10.11
C LEU A 44 4.51 5.65 -9.29
N ASP A 45 5.28 5.68 -8.20
CA ASP A 45 5.34 4.58 -7.23
C ASP A 45 3.93 4.17 -6.78
N LEU A 46 3.12 5.15 -6.35
CA LEU A 46 1.77 4.89 -5.88
C LEU A 46 0.91 4.22 -6.95
N ALA A 47 0.93 4.75 -8.18
CA ALA A 47 0.15 4.19 -9.29
C ALA A 47 0.55 2.74 -9.59
N GLU A 48 1.85 2.44 -9.63
CA GLU A 48 2.36 1.09 -9.88
C GLU A 48 2.00 0.11 -8.77
N ILE A 49 2.06 0.56 -7.51
CA ILE A 49 1.64 -0.26 -6.35
C ILE A 49 0.14 -0.56 -6.45
N MET A 50 -0.70 0.43 -6.75
CA MET A 50 -2.14 0.22 -6.89
C MET A 50 -2.47 -0.75 -8.02
N VAL A 51 -1.78 -0.64 -9.16
CA VAL A 51 -1.92 -1.59 -10.28
C VAL A 51 -1.48 -3.00 -9.87
N ALA A 52 -0.41 -3.14 -9.09
CA ALA A 52 0.04 -4.43 -8.60
C ALA A 52 -0.98 -5.08 -7.65
N ILE A 53 -1.57 -4.29 -6.74
CA ILE A 53 -2.66 -4.74 -5.87
C ILE A 53 -3.87 -5.17 -6.70
N GLU A 54 -4.30 -4.35 -7.66
CA GLU A 54 -5.44 -4.65 -8.52
C GLU A 54 -5.25 -5.95 -9.31
N ARG A 55 -4.05 -6.18 -9.85
CA ARG A 55 -3.71 -7.44 -10.53
C ARG A 55 -3.76 -8.65 -9.61
N GLU A 56 -3.36 -8.50 -8.35
CA GLU A 56 -3.31 -9.62 -7.39
C GLU A 56 -4.70 -9.97 -6.81
N TYR A 57 -5.52 -8.94 -6.58
CA TYR A 57 -6.80 -9.05 -5.85
C TYR A 57 -8.05 -8.81 -6.72
N GLY A 58 -7.89 -8.40 -7.97
CA GLY A 58 -8.97 -8.16 -8.93
C GLY A 58 -9.78 -6.89 -8.69
N ALA A 59 -9.33 -5.99 -7.82
CA ALA A 59 -10.00 -4.72 -7.51
C ALA A 59 -9.01 -3.70 -6.94
N SER A 60 -9.33 -2.41 -7.05
CA SER A 60 -8.49 -1.36 -6.49
C SER A 60 -8.89 -1.03 -5.04
N PRO A 61 -7.91 -0.74 -4.14
CA PRO A 61 -8.21 -0.17 -2.83
C PRO A 61 -9.03 1.13 -2.91
N PHE A 62 -8.85 1.92 -3.96
CA PHE A 62 -9.56 3.19 -4.16
C PHE A 62 -11.03 3.04 -4.54
N ASP A 63 -11.47 1.82 -4.90
CA ASP A 63 -12.90 1.53 -5.13
C ASP A 63 -13.68 1.35 -3.82
N ALA A 64 -12.99 1.29 -2.67
CA ALA A 64 -13.61 1.20 -1.36
C ALA A 64 -14.28 2.53 -0.94
N ALA A 65 -15.37 2.43 -0.18
CA ALA A 65 -16.03 3.56 0.45
C ALA A 65 -15.89 3.47 1.98
N PRO A 66 -15.09 4.34 2.63
CA PRO A 66 -14.29 5.44 2.06
C PRO A 66 -12.99 4.97 1.37
N PRO A 67 -12.41 5.79 0.47
CA PRO A 67 -11.11 5.49 -0.13
C PRO A 67 -9.98 5.55 0.91
N PRO A 68 -8.90 4.78 0.74
CA PRO A 68 -7.82 4.71 1.69
C PRO A 68 -7.06 6.05 1.76
N ARG A 69 -6.68 6.45 2.97
CA ARG A 69 -5.91 7.67 3.22
C ARG A 69 -4.48 7.36 3.66
N THR A 70 -4.30 6.23 4.32
CA THR A 70 -3.04 5.77 4.90
C THR A 70 -2.64 4.39 4.37
N TRP A 71 -1.38 4.03 4.54
CA TRP A 71 -0.90 2.68 4.23
C TRP A 71 -1.55 1.60 5.12
N GLY A 72 -1.97 1.98 6.32
CA GLY A 72 -2.77 1.13 7.20
C GLY A 72 -4.15 0.81 6.60
N ASP A 73 -4.82 1.79 6.00
CA ASP A 73 -6.11 1.56 5.34
C ASP A 73 -5.96 0.60 4.14
N VAL A 74 -4.89 0.76 3.35
CA VAL A 74 -4.57 -0.17 2.24
C VAL A 74 -4.25 -1.57 2.77
N SER A 75 -3.49 -1.65 3.87
CA SER A 75 -3.17 -2.91 4.54
C SER A 75 -4.42 -3.64 5.01
N GLU A 76 -5.33 -2.93 5.68
CA GLU A 76 -6.61 -3.49 6.14
C GLU A 76 -7.46 -3.99 4.96
N TRP A 77 -7.49 -3.24 3.86
CA TRP A 77 -8.17 -3.66 2.64
C TRP A 77 -7.58 -4.95 2.05
N VAL A 78 -6.25 -5.04 1.96
CA VAL A 78 -5.53 -6.23 1.46
C VAL A 78 -5.81 -7.44 2.35
N VAL A 79 -5.73 -7.28 3.67
CA VAL A 79 -6.03 -8.33 4.65
C VAL A 79 -7.49 -8.79 4.53
N GLY A 80 -8.43 -7.86 4.34
CA GLY A 80 -9.84 -8.16 4.12
C GLY A 80 -10.05 -9.05 2.89
N ARG A 81 -9.40 -8.74 1.77
CA ARG A 81 -9.51 -9.50 0.51
C ARG A 81 -8.93 -10.90 0.58
N ARG A 82 -7.88 -11.13 1.38
CA ARG A 82 -7.32 -12.47 1.58
C ARG A 82 -8.26 -13.41 2.32
N LYS A 83 -9.10 -12.90 3.22
CA LYS A 83 -10.08 -13.72 3.96
C LYS A 83 -11.26 -14.19 3.10
N THR A 84 -11.48 -13.55 1.95
CA THR A 84 -12.60 -13.84 1.04
C THR A 84 -12.21 -14.75 -0.13
N ARG A 85 -10.94 -15.12 -0.25
CA ARG A 85 -10.43 -16.14 -1.19
C ARG A 85 -10.29 -17.48 -0.47
#